data_AF-A0A3A4RF33-F1
#
_entry.id   AF-A0A3A4RF33-F1
#
_cell.length_a   1.000
_cell.length_b   1.000
_cell.length_c   1.000
_cell.angle_alpha   90.00
_cell.angle_beta   90.00
_cell.angle_gamma   90.00
#
_symmetry.space_group_name_H-M   'P 1'
#
loop_
_entity.id
_entity.type
_entity.pdbx_description
1 polymer ?
#
loop_
_entity_poly.entity_id
_entity_poly.type
_entity_poly.pdbx_seq_one_letter_code
_entity_poly.pdbx_strand_id
1 'polypeptide(L)'
;MDGDGLELVAASGNTLFDHNADGIKTGTGWAGADDGFLVRDLNGNGTIDSGRELFGVDTVKSNGQLATQGFDVLADLDSNADGQITNADTAWSQLQVWRDLNQDGISQSNELSTLAGLNITRIGVNGSSSGPQAGQTINNNRVALSTTYTRAGVNRTVGAIDLEANGF
;
A
#
# COMPACT_ATOMS: atom_id res chain seq x y z
N MET A 1 -4.77 -8.58 7.10
CA MET A 1 -4.52 -9.54 5.97
C MET A 1 -5.01 -10.95 6.30
N ASP A 2 -4.96 -11.28 7.57
CA ASP A 2 -5.66 -12.29 8.37
C ASP A 2 -7.16 -12.02 8.62
N GLY A 3 -7.61 -10.76 8.71
CA GLY A 3 -9.01 -10.37 8.53
C GLY A 3 -9.74 -9.75 9.71
N ASP A 4 -9.00 -9.21 10.66
CA ASP A 4 -9.49 -8.49 11.82
C ASP A 4 -9.42 -6.96 11.67
N GLY A 5 -8.68 -6.46 10.67
CA GLY A 5 -8.70 -5.06 10.29
C GLY A 5 -7.43 -4.66 9.57
N LEU A 6 -7.22 -3.34 9.50
CA LEU A 6 -5.92 -2.72 9.33
C LEU A 6 -5.28 -2.54 10.70
N GLU A 7 -4.04 -2.99 10.83
CA GLU A 7 -3.20 -2.90 12.01
C GLU A 7 -1.94 -2.10 11.64
N LEU A 8 -1.66 -1.08 12.44
CA LEU A 8 -0.59 -0.13 12.16
C LEU A 8 0.26 0.04 13.42
N VAL A 9 1.56 0.23 13.26
CA VAL A 9 2.50 0.49 14.36
C VAL A 9 2.95 1.95 14.33
N ALA A 10 3.13 2.56 15.49
CA ALA A 10 3.60 3.94 15.61
C ALA A 10 5.06 4.08 15.19
N ALA A 11 5.47 5.30 14.83
CA ALA A 11 6.85 5.61 14.52
C ALA A 11 7.71 5.45 15.79
N SER A 12 8.50 4.37 15.83
CA SER A 12 9.39 4.07 16.96
C SER A 12 10.87 4.43 16.70
N GLY A 13 11.20 4.80 15.46
CA GLY A 13 12.58 5.00 15.00
C GLY A 13 13.29 3.72 14.55
N ASN A 14 12.67 2.55 14.70
CA ASN A 14 13.23 1.27 14.25
C ASN A 14 12.98 1.01 12.76
N THR A 15 11.87 1.50 12.22
CA THR A 15 11.51 1.38 10.81
C THR A 15 11.79 2.70 10.11
N LEU A 16 12.73 2.67 9.16
CA LEU A 16 13.17 3.84 8.40
C LEU A 16 12.90 3.62 6.91
N PHE A 17 12.13 4.51 6.29
CA PHE A 17 11.79 4.41 4.87
C PHE A 17 11.80 5.77 4.17
N ASP A 18 12.11 5.77 2.87
CA ASP A 18 12.12 6.96 2.02
C ASP A 18 10.75 7.11 1.33
N HIS A 19 9.77 7.67 2.04
CA HIS A 19 8.39 7.81 1.55
C HIS A 19 8.25 8.82 0.42
N ASN A 20 9.03 9.90 0.41
CA ASN A 20 8.91 11.01 -0.53
C ASN A 20 9.91 10.94 -1.69
N ALA A 21 10.74 9.89 -1.73
CA ALA A 21 11.72 9.65 -2.78
C ALA A 21 12.78 10.74 -2.91
N ASP A 22 13.21 11.32 -1.78
CA ASP A 22 14.28 12.32 -1.72
C ASP A 22 15.65 11.71 -1.37
N GLY A 23 15.70 10.39 -1.14
CA GLY A 23 16.89 9.65 -0.77
C GLY A 23 17.20 9.63 0.74
N ILE A 24 16.35 10.23 1.57
CA ILE A 24 16.50 10.30 3.03
C ILE A 24 15.44 9.39 3.69
N LYS A 25 15.91 8.36 4.39
CA LYS A 25 15.02 7.50 5.18
C LYS A 25 14.65 8.18 6.50
N THR A 26 13.35 8.27 6.76
CA THR A 26 12.80 8.89 7.99
C THR A 26 12.11 7.84 8.85
N GLY A 27 12.17 8.01 10.18
CA GLY A 27 11.41 7.18 11.10
C GLY A 27 9.93 7.34 10.85
N THR A 28 9.25 6.22 10.56
CA THR A 28 7.84 6.24 10.17
C THR A 28 7.03 5.24 10.98
N GLY A 29 5.74 5.51 11.13
CA GLY A 29 4.77 4.48 11.44
C GLY A 29 4.67 3.50 10.27
N TRP A 30 4.13 2.32 10.53
CA TRP A 30 4.24 1.20 9.60
C TRP A 30 3.00 0.31 9.63
N ALA A 31 2.91 -0.61 8.66
CA ALA A 31 1.94 -1.70 8.73
C ALA A 31 2.35 -2.70 9.84
N GLY A 32 1.37 -3.32 10.48
CA GLY A 32 1.59 -4.51 11.31
C GLY A 32 2.22 -5.64 10.49
N ALA A 33 2.90 -6.58 11.18
CA ALA A 33 3.61 -7.69 10.54
C ALA A 33 2.68 -8.72 9.86
N ASP A 34 1.45 -8.79 10.33
CA ASP A 34 0.32 -9.54 9.79
C ASP A 34 -0.27 -8.88 8.54
N ASP A 35 -0.22 -7.55 8.48
CA ASP A 35 -0.61 -6.70 7.36
C ASP A 35 0.52 -6.43 6.36
N GLY A 36 0.22 -5.68 5.29
CA GLY A 36 1.21 -5.36 4.27
C GLY A 36 0.80 -4.21 3.36
N PHE A 37 1.80 -3.69 2.66
CA PHE A 37 1.64 -2.64 1.66
C PHE A 37 1.35 -3.25 0.30
N LEU A 38 0.39 -2.67 -0.42
CA LEU A 38 0.31 -2.87 -1.86
C LEU A 38 1.47 -2.09 -2.50
N VAL A 39 2.22 -2.74 -3.39
CA VAL A 39 3.44 -2.19 -3.98
C VAL A 39 3.58 -2.57 -5.45
N ARG A 40 4.43 -1.83 -6.17
CA ARG A 40 4.82 -2.11 -7.55
C ARG A 40 6.27 -1.69 -7.74
N ASP A 41 7.13 -2.66 -8.00
CA ASP A 41 8.52 -2.42 -8.40
C ASP A 41 8.54 -1.72 -9.77
N LEU A 42 8.87 -0.43 -9.78
CA LEU A 42 8.82 0.41 -10.98
C LEU A 42 10.15 0.40 -11.74
N ASN A 43 11.25 0.10 -11.06
CA ASN A 43 12.59 0.14 -11.64
C ASN A 43 13.12 -1.26 -12.00
N GLY A 44 12.43 -2.32 -11.59
CA GLY A 44 12.72 -3.72 -11.89
C GLY A 44 13.91 -4.29 -11.10
N ASN A 45 14.26 -3.70 -9.95
CA ASN A 45 15.41 -4.15 -9.15
C ASN A 45 15.09 -5.30 -8.19
N GLY A 46 13.81 -5.69 -8.09
CA GLY A 46 13.34 -6.79 -7.25
C GLY A 46 13.15 -6.43 -5.78
N THR A 47 13.19 -5.15 -5.44
CA THR A 47 12.98 -4.61 -4.09
C THR A 47 12.05 -3.41 -4.14
N ILE A 48 11.48 -3.04 -3.00
CA ILE A 48 10.74 -1.78 -2.81
C ILE A 48 11.62 -0.87 -1.98
N ASP A 49 12.18 0.16 -2.61
CA ASP A 49 13.21 1.00 -2.00
C ASP A 49 12.80 2.45 -1.77
N SER A 50 11.65 2.86 -2.32
CA SER A 50 11.15 4.22 -2.27
C SER A 50 9.62 4.29 -2.29
N GLY A 51 9.04 5.36 -1.74
CA GLY A 51 7.60 5.60 -1.78
C GLY A 51 7.01 5.78 -3.17
N ARG A 52 7.85 5.96 -4.20
CA ARG A 52 7.43 5.85 -5.62
C ARG A 52 6.86 4.48 -5.97
N GLU A 53 7.29 3.44 -5.26
CA GLU A 53 6.90 2.04 -5.47
C GLU A 53 5.82 1.58 -4.48
N LEU A 54 5.45 2.46 -3.55
CA LEU A 54 4.21 2.38 -2.79
C LEU A 54 3.08 3.07 -3.56
N PHE A 55 1.84 2.94 -3.08
CA PHE A 55 0.69 3.68 -3.59
C PHE A 55 0.35 4.85 -2.67
N GLY A 56 0.86 6.03 -3.01
CA GLY A 56 0.73 7.25 -2.21
C GLY A 56 0.83 8.51 -3.07
N VAL A 57 0.87 9.67 -2.43
CA VAL A 57 0.97 10.97 -3.13
C VAL A 57 2.29 11.13 -3.90
N ASP A 58 3.33 10.38 -3.51
CA ASP A 58 4.66 10.42 -4.13
C ASP A 58 4.79 9.49 -5.34
N THR A 59 3.73 8.75 -5.68
CA THR A 59 3.68 7.91 -6.88
C THR A 59 3.35 8.75 -8.12
N VAL A 60 4.10 8.54 -9.21
CA VAL A 60 3.86 9.21 -10.50
C VAL A 60 2.86 8.39 -11.31
N LYS A 61 1.77 9.02 -11.76
CA LYS A 61 0.75 8.41 -12.63
C LYS A 61 1.23 8.29 -14.07
N SER A 62 0.48 7.55 -14.89
CA SER A 62 0.74 7.36 -16.32
C SER A 62 0.88 8.68 -17.11
N ASN A 63 0.20 9.74 -16.64
CA ASN A 63 0.24 11.08 -17.24
C ASN A 63 1.43 11.96 -16.79
N GLY A 64 2.34 11.42 -15.98
CA GLY A 64 3.53 12.12 -15.47
C GLY A 64 3.27 13.07 -14.29
N GLN A 65 2.05 13.12 -13.76
CA GLN A 65 1.71 13.90 -12.57
C GLN A 65 1.81 13.03 -11.31
N LEU A 66 2.13 13.67 -10.17
CA LEU A 66 2.01 13.04 -8.87
C LEU A 66 0.56 12.69 -8.55
N ALA A 67 0.36 11.62 -7.79
CA ALA A 67 -0.94 11.24 -7.29
C ALA A 67 -1.47 12.26 -6.28
N THR A 68 -2.78 12.44 -6.27
CA THR A 68 -3.43 13.30 -5.27
C THR A 68 -3.74 12.55 -3.97
N GLN A 69 -3.82 11.21 -4.04
CA GLN A 69 -4.12 10.29 -2.93
C GLN A 69 -3.76 8.85 -3.32
N GLY A 70 -3.63 7.93 -2.36
CA GLY A 70 -3.20 6.54 -2.62
C GLY A 70 -4.11 5.76 -3.59
N PHE A 71 -5.42 6.01 -3.60
CA PHE A 71 -6.36 5.37 -4.52
C PHE A 71 -6.39 5.97 -5.93
N ASP A 72 -5.89 7.20 -6.12
CA ASP A 72 -5.84 7.87 -7.43
C ASP A 72 -4.90 7.12 -8.39
N VAL A 73 -3.77 6.62 -7.88
CA VAL A 73 -2.87 5.77 -8.68
C VAL A 73 -3.50 4.43 -9.00
N LEU A 74 -4.22 3.82 -8.05
CA LEU A 74 -4.91 2.56 -8.33
C LEU A 74 -5.95 2.72 -9.42
N ALA A 75 -6.69 3.84 -9.44
CA ALA A 75 -7.64 4.13 -10.51
C ALA A 75 -6.95 4.35 -11.88
N ASP A 76 -5.72 4.84 -11.91
CA ASP A 76 -4.92 4.96 -13.14
C ASP A 76 -4.49 3.59 -13.71
N LEU A 77 -4.44 2.56 -12.87
CA LEU A 77 -4.11 1.19 -13.27
C LEU A 77 -5.34 0.36 -13.70
N ASP A 78 -6.55 0.87 -13.47
CA ASP A 78 -7.83 0.25 -13.85
C ASP A 78 -8.05 0.46 -15.35
N SER A 79 -7.54 -0.48 -16.14
CA SER A 79 -7.40 -0.35 -17.59
C SER A 79 -8.71 -0.57 -18.34
N ASN A 80 -9.70 -1.19 -17.69
CA ASN A 80 -11.05 -1.37 -18.23
C ASN A 80 -12.08 -0.40 -17.60
N ALA A 81 -11.66 0.40 -16.61
CA ALA A 81 -12.45 1.40 -15.89
C ALA A 81 -13.71 0.83 -15.22
N ASP A 82 -13.63 -0.39 -14.68
CA ASP A 82 -14.75 -1.06 -14.00
C ASP A 82 -14.79 -0.79 -12.47
N GLY A 83 -13.85 0.01 -11.97
CA GLY A 83 -13.77 0.44 -10.58
C GLY A 83 -13.02 -0.56 -9.68
N GLN A 84 -12.27 -1.48 -10.27
CA GLN A 84 -11.53 -2.51 -9.53
C GLN A 84 -10.30 -2.97 -10.30
N ILE A 85 -9.22 -3.22 -9.56
CA ILE A 85 -8.05 -3.91 -10.11
C ILE A 85 -8.28 -5.41 -10.00
N THR A 86 -8.25 -6.09 -11.15
CA THR A 86 -8.42 -7.55 -11.29
C THR A 86 -7.41 -8.11 -12.29
N ASN A 87 -7.42 -9.42 -12.53
CA ASN A 87 -6.58 -10.05 -13.56
C ASN A 87 -6.93 -9.66 -15.01
N ALA A 88 -8.01 -8.91 -15.22
CA ALA A 88 -8.31 -8.30 -16.51
C ALA A 88 -7.43 -7.06 -16.78
N ASP A 89 -6.79 -6.50 -15.75
CA ASP A 89 -6.02 -5.28 -15.86
C ASP A 89 -4.56 -5.51 -16.27
N THR A 90 -4.08 -4.65 -17.15
CA THR A 90 -2.71 -4.75 -17.70
C THR A 90 -1.62 -4.70 -16.63
N ALA A 91 -1.85 -3.96 -15.54
CA ALA A 91 -0.90 -3.82 -14.44
C ALA A 91 -0.97 -4.95 -13.40
N TRP A 92 -1.97 -5.85 -13.46
CA TRP A 92 -2.23 -6.84 -12.42
C TRP A 92 -1.02 -7.69 -12.03
N SER A 93 -0.26 -8.16 -13.02
CA SER A 93 0.90 -9.03 -12.82
C SER A 93 2.10 -8.32 -12.19
N GLN A 94 2.08 -6.99 -12.16
CA GLN A 94 3.16 -6.15 -11.60
C GLN A 94 2.88 -5.77 -10.15
N LEU A 95 1.67 -6.03 -9.65
CA LEU A 95 1.30 -5.72 -8.28
C LEU A 95 1.74 -6.83 -7.33
N GLN A 96 2.30 -6.41 -6.21
CA GLN A 96 2.73 -7.27 -5.14
C GLN A 96 2.22 -6.74 -3.80
N VAL A 97 2.26 -7.60 -2.78
CA VAL A 97 2.11 -7.20 -1.39
C VAL A 97 3.46 -7.36 -0.72
N TRP A 98 3.94 -6.29 -0.10
CA TRP A 98 5.09 -6.31 0.79
C TRP A 98 4.61 -6.44 2.23
N ARG A 99 4.92 -7.58 2.86
CA ARG A 99 4.75 -7.77 4.30
C ARG A 99 6.13 -7.77 4.93
N ASP A 100 6.49 -6.65 5.54
CA ASP A 100 7.73 -6.51 6.27
C ASP A 100 7.66 -7.32 7.58
N LEU A 101 8.24 -8.53 7.55
CA LEU A 101 8.08 -9.53 8.60
C LEU A 101 9.00 -9.29 9.79
N ASN A 102 10.07 -8.53 9.60
CA ASN A 102 11.00 -8.14 10.67
C ASN A 102 10.90 -6.66 11.06
N GLN A 103 10.05 -5.88 10.38
CA GLN A 103 9.73 -4.48 10.63
C GLN A 103 10.95 -3.54 10.48
N ASP A 104 11.89 -3.87 9.59
CA ASP A 104 13.11 -3.10 9.39
C ASP A 104 13.01 -2.03 8.28
N GLY A 105 11.89 -1.97 7.56
CA GLY A 105 11.67 -1.02 6.47
C GLY A 105 12.53 -1.30 5.22
N ILE A 106 13.09 -2.50 5.10
CA ILE A 106 13.91 -2.92 3.97
C ILE A 106 13.21 -4.10 3.29
N SER A 107 12.67 -3.86 2.10
CA SER A 107 12.02 -4.91 1.33
C SER A 107 13.00 -6.02 0.94
N GLN A 108 12.66 -7.26 1.30
CA GLN A 108 13.42 -8.44 0.91
C GLN A 108 12.57 -9.40 0.05
N SER A 109 13.23 -10.24 -0.75
CA SER A 109 12.54 -11.12 -1.70
C SER A 109 11.56 -12.10 -1.02
N ASN A 110 11.82 -12.51 0.22
CA ASN A 110 10.95 -13.39 1.01
C ASN A 110 9.74 -12.67 1.63
N GLU A 111 9.66 -11.36 1.50
CA GLU A 111 8.59 -10.51 2.03
C GLU A 111 7.62 -10.04 0.96
N LEU A 112 8.00 -10.20 -0.31
CA LEU A 112 7.20 -9.85 -1.47
C LEU A 112 6.38 -11.05 -1.94
N SER A 113 5.08 -10.85 -2.09
CA SER A 113 4.17 -11.88 -2.59
C SER A 113 3.33 -11.32 -3.74
N THR A 114 3.08 -12.13 -4.77
CA THR A 114 2.13 -11.75 -5.84
C THR A 114 0.70 -11.78 -5.31
N LEU A 115 -0.19 -10.98 -5.91
CA LEU A 115 -1.62 -11.00 -5.56
C LEU A 115 -2.23 -12.41 -5.69
N ALA A 116 -1.91 -13.10 -6.80
CA ALA A 116 -2.34 -14.47 -7.05
C ALA A 116 -1.79 -15.45 -6.00
N GLY A 117 -0.51 -15.31 -5.60
CA GLY A 117 0.09 -16.14 -4.54
C GLY A 117 -0.59 -15.96 -3.17
N LEU A 118 -1.23 -14.82 -2.94
CA LEU A 118 -2.01 -14.54 -1.73
C LEU A 118 -3.51 -14.85 -1.88
N ASN A 119 -3.96 -15.38 -3.02
CA ASN A 119 -5.37 -15.57 -3.38
C ASN A 119 -6.20 -14.27 -3.39
N ILE A 120 -5.57 -13.13 -3.67
CA ILE A 120 -6.26 -11.86 -3.89
C ILE A 120 -6.77 -11.85 -5.34
N THR A 121 -8.05 -11.54 -5.51
CA THR A 121 -8.72 -11.58 -6.83
C THR A 121 -9.25 -10.22 -7.29
N ARG A 122 -9.33 -9.25 -6.38
CA ARG A 122 -9.91 -7.93 -6.64
C ARG A 122 -9.38 -6.93 -5.61
N ILE A 123 -9.06 -5.71 -6.04
CA ILE A 123 -8.82 -4.56 -5.16
C ILE A 123 -9.72 -3.42 -5.64
N GLY A 124 -10.54 -2.85 -4.76
CA GLY A 124 -11.33 -1.67 -5.11
C GLY A 124 -10.45 -0.43 -5.29
N VAL A 125 -10.74 0.40 -6.30
CA VAL A 125 -10.01 1.66 -6.54
C VAL A 125 -10.72 2.89 -6.00
N ASN A 126 -11.98 2.75 -5.58
CA ASN A 126 -12.79 3.83 -5.04
C ASN A 126 -12.70 3.86 -3.51
N GLY A 127 -11.67 4.53 -2.99
CA GLY A 127 -11.53 4.81 -1.56
C GLY A 127 -12.55 5.84 -1.06
N SER A 128 -13.07 5.63 0.15
CA SER A 128 -14.04 6.53 0.78
C SER A 128 -13.60 6.90 2.20
N SER A 129 -13.89 8.14 2.62
CA SER A 129 -13.73 8.59 4.00
C SER A 129 -14.75 7.96 4.96
N SER A 130 -15.72 7.22 4.43
CA SER A 130 -16.69 6.41 5.18
C SER A 130 -16.50 4.91 4.95
N GLY A 131 -15.37 4.50 4.37
CA GLY A 131 -15.02 3.09 4.20
C GLY A 131 -14.68 2.39 5.52
N PRO A 132 -14.41 1.08 5.51
CA PRO A 132 -14.02 0.35 6.71
C PRO A 132 -12.78 0.95 7.39
N GLN A 133 -12.87 1.29 8.68
CA GLN A 133 -11.82 1.99 9.44
C GLN A 133 -11.40 3.39 8.95
N ALA A 134 -12.01 3.93 7.89
CA ALA A 134 -11.69 5.29 7.44
C ALA A 134 -11.99 6.32 8.54
N GLY A 135 -11.11 7.30 8.69
CA GLY A 135 -11.16 8.32 9.74
C GLY A 135 -10.63 7.88 11.11
N GLN A 136 -10.30 6.59 11.30
CA GLN A 136 -9.66 6.13 12.54
C GLN A 136 -8.18 6.51 12.57
N THR A 137 -7.68 6.79 13.78
CA THR A 137 -6.26 6.88 14.08
C THR A 137 -5.85 5.64 14.86
N ILE A 138 -4.89 4.88 14.34
CA ILE A 138 -4.37 3.63 14.91
C ILE A 138 -2.87 3.85 15.15
N ASN A 139 -2.46 3.89 16.42
CA ASN A 139 -1.06 4.11 16.80
C ASN A 139 -0.45 5.33 16.08
N ASN A 140 -1.13 6.49 16.16
CA ASN A 140 -0.79 7.77 15.49
C ASN A 140 -0.86 7.80 13.96
N ASN A 141 -1.06 6.66 13.30
CA ASN A 141 -1.30 6.61 11.85
C ASN A 141 -2.77 6.83 11.56
N ARG A 142 -3.11 7.58 10.50
CA ARG A 142 -4.50 7.88 10.16
C ARG A 142 -4.94 7.12 8.91
N VAL A 143 -6.05 6.39 9.00
CA VAL A 143 -6.70 5.79 7.83
C VAL A 143 -7.47 6.90 7.11
N ALA A 144 -6.89 7.50 6.07
CA ALA A 144 -7.49 8.64 5.38
C ALA A 144 -8.74 8.23 4.57
N LEU A 145 -8.61 7.15 3.81
CA LEU A 145 -9.64 6.57 2.97
C LEU A 145 -9.53 5.07 3.02
N SER A 146 -10.62 4.37 2.78
CA SER A 146 -10.57 2.92 2.61
C SER A 146 -11.67 2.39 1.71
N THR A 147 -11.46 1.16 1.26
CA THR A 147 -12.42 0.35 0.50
C THR A 147 -12.14 -1.12 0.81
N THR A 148 -12.56 -2.03 -0.08
CA THR A 148 -12.36 -3.47 0.10
C THR A 148 -11.54 -4.10 -1.03
N TYR A 149 -10.79 -5.14 -0.67
CA TYR A 149 -10.23 -6.12 -1.59
C TYR A 149 -10.84 -7.50 -1.31
N THR A 150 -10.80 -8.41 -2.28
CA THR A 150 -11.30 -9.77 -2.13
C THR A 150 -10.12 -10.74 -2.08
N ARG A 151 -10.08 -11.56 -1.03
CA ARG A 151 -9.09 -12.62 -0.85
C ARG A 151 -9.77 -13.92 -0.50
N ALA A 152 -9.50 -14.98 -1.27
CA ALA A 152 -10.14 -16.28 -1.12
C ALA A 152 -11.68 -16.19 -1.02
N GLY A 153 -12.28 -15.28 -1.81
CA GLY A 153 -13.74 -15.04 -1.83
C GLY A 153 -14.28 -14.19 -0.68
N VAL A 154 -13.45 -13.72 0.25
CA VAL A 154 -13.86 -12.89 1.39
C VAL A 154 -13.39 -11.45 1.18
N ASN A 155 -14.29 -10.48 1.40
CA ASN A 155 -13.94 -9.07 1.38
C ASN A 155 -13.20 -8.67 2.66
N ARG A 156 -12.11 -7.93 2.49
CA ARG A 156 -11.20 -7.44 3.54
C ARG A 156 -10.90 -5.96 3.30
N THR A 157 -10.39 -5.26 4.32
CA THR A 157 -10.14 -3.81 4.25
C THR A 157 -8.81 -3.50 3.56
N VAL A 158 -8.81 -2.51 2.68
CA VAL A 158 -7.59 -1.85 2.17
C VAL A 158 -7.75 -0.35 2.37
N GLY A 159 -6.68 0.34 2.78
CA GLY A 159 -6.71 1.76 3.12
C GLY A 159 -5.58 2.56 2.47
N ALA A 160 -5.84 3.84 2.24
CA ALA A 160 -4.82 4.86 2.06
C ALA A 160 -4.51 5.45 3.43
N ILE A 161 -3.27 5.34 3.87
CA ILE A 161 -2.85 5.63 5.25
C ILE A 161 -1.91 6.82 5.25
N ASP A 162 -2.23 7.82 6.09
CA ASP A 162 -1.31 8.88 6.45
C ASP A 162 -0.45 8.33 7.61
N LEU A 163 0.73 7.78 7.28
CA LEU A 163 1.65 7.24 8.27
C LEU A 163 2.30 8.38 9.07
N GLU A 164 2.48 8.14 10.37
CA GLU A 164 3.22 9.05 11.24
C GLU A 164 4.66 9.17 10.73
N ALA A 165 5.18 10.39 10.57
CA ALA A 165 6.58 10.62 10.23
C ALA A 165 7.26 11.39 11.36
N ASN A 166 8.32 10.82 11.93
CA ASN A 166 9.19 11.45 12.93
C ASN A 166 10.48 11.90 12.25
N GLY A 167 10.49 13.16 11.81
CA GLY A 167 11.72 13.85 11.46
C GLY A 167 12.51 14.11 12.75
N PHE A 168 13.66 13.46 12.89
CA PHE A 168 14.60 13.73 13.98
C PHE A 168 15.30 15.08 13.81
#